data_AF-A0A6N7J0P9-F1
#
_entry.id   AF-A0A6N7J0P9-F1
#
_cell.length_a   1.000
_cell.length_b   1.000
_cell.length_c   1.000
_cell.angle_alpha   90.00
_cell.angle_beta   90.00
_cell.angle_gamma   90.00
#
_symmetry.space_group_name_H-M   'P 1'
#
loop_
_entity.id
_entity.type
_entity.pdbx_description
1 polymer ?
#
loop_
_entity_poly.entity_id
_entity_poly.type
_entity_poly.pdbx_seq_one_letter_code
_entity_poly.pdbx_strand_id
1 'polypeptide(L)'
;MDKRDKVTPEQIRVYRRRKRIIQKKRQRRRRQLITAAVILAAVIVVLFTALSGIFEKRSRSDLLTLSSDGSVIFEENSTMDDAAGLKDFVNKQISSYNSKNGEGSVQLKRFARSGDHYYVRTKYKNMAVYSDFTGYDAYSGTVEGAKEAGYSFGDTSFKSTSSKASADASADAFKGQKVLIIKEWGISVKVPGEVTGTSLAENVTCDPKDGTVKIKKQSDSGTAPLTYIFYK
;
A
#
# COMPACT_ATOMS: atom_id res chain seq x y z
N MET A 1 -45.24 -60.66 -39.93
CA MET A 1 -45.60 -60.86 -38.50
C MET A 1 -44.44 -60.42 -37.64
N ASP A 2 -44.70 -59.43 -36.79
CA ASP A 2 -43.77 -58.60 -36.01
C ASP A 2 -43.28 -59.35 -34.75
N LYS A 3 -41.98 -59.67 -34.67
CA LYS A 3 -41.34 -60.25 -33.47
C LYS A 3 -40.87 -59.10 -32.56
N ARG A 4 -41.79 -58.55 -31.76
CA ARG A 4 -41.43 -57.69 -30.63
C ARG A 4 -40.90 -58.55 -29.49
N ASP A 5 -39.58 -58.57 -29.33
CA ASP A 5 -38.93 -59.13 -28.14
C ASP A 5 -39.44 -58.44 -26.88
N LYS A 6 -40.23 -59.17 -26.08
CA LYS A 6 -40.80 -58.65 -24.83
C LYS A 6 -39.74 -58.70 -23.74
N VAL A 7 -39.22 -57.51 -23.38
CA VAL A 7 -38.28 -57.34 -22.27
C VAL A 7 -38.88 -57.89 -20.97
N THR A 8 -38.15 -58.77 -20.28
CA THR A 8 -38.68 -59.43 -19.07
C THR A 8 -38.68 -58.51 -17.85
N PRO A 9 -39.62 -58.69 -16.89
CA PRO A 9 -39.70 -57.86 -15.68
C PRO A 9 -38.41 -57.82 -14.84
N GLU A 10 -37.59 -58.87 -14.89
CA GLU A 10 -36.29 -58.90 -14.23
C GLU A 10 -35.23 -58.05 -14.94
N GLN A 11 -35.16 -58.11 -16.27
CA GLN A 11 -34.28 -57.24 -17.06
C GLN A 11 -34.61 -55.76 -16.82
N ILE A 12 -35.90 -55.41 -16.71
CA ILE A 12 -36.37 -54.08 -16.35
C ILE A 12 -35.91 -53.69 -14.93
N ARG A 13 -35.99 -54.60 -13.94
CA ARG A 13 -35.54 -54.35 -12.56
C ARG A 13 -34.03 -54.13 -12.48
N VAL A 14 -33.23 -54.96 -13.14
CA VAL A 14 -31.76 -54.84 -13.18
C VAL A 14 -31.34 -53.54 -13.87
N TYR A 15 -31.95 -53.20 -15.00
CA TYR A 15 -31.71 -51.94 -15.71
C TYR A 15 -32.05 -50.73 -14.83
N ARG A 16 -33.21 -50.73 -14.15
CA ARG A 16 -33.61 -49.65 -13.22
C ARG A 16 -32.63 -49.53 -12.04
N ARG A 17 -32.15 -50.63 -11.48
CA ARG A 17 -31.17 -50.65 -10.37
C ARG A 17 -29.81 -50.10 -10.80
N ARG A 18 -29.27 -50.53 -11.95
CA ARG A 18 -28.03 -50.00 -12.54
C ARG A 18 -28.16 -48.51 -12.87
N LYS A 19 -29.26 -48.08 -13.47
CA LYS A 19 -29.55 -46.67 -13.77
C LYS A 19 -29.58 -45.80 -12.51
N ARG A 20 -30.20 -46.26 -11.42
CA ARG A 20 -30.19 -45.56 -10.12
C ARG A 20 -28.79 -45.44 -9.51
N ILE A 21 -27.96 -46.48 -9.60
CA ILE A 21 -26.58 -46.44 -9.08
C ILE A 21 -25.72 -45.47 -9.90
N ILE A 22 -25.82 -45.52 -11.22
CA ILE A 22 -25.11 -44.60 -12.13
C ILE A 22 -25.57 -43.16 -11.92
N GLN A 23 -26.89 -42.93 -11.78
CA GLN A 23 -27.45 -41.62 -11.47
C GLN A 23 -26.97 -41.11 -10.10
N LYS A 24 -26.95 -41.95 -9.04
CA LYS A 24 -26.42 -41.58 -7.72
C LYS A 24 -24.92 -41.26 -7.76
N LYS A 25 -24.11 -42.05 -8.50
CA LYS A 25 -22.67 -41.75 -8.72
C LYS A 25 -22.48 -40.44 -9.47
N ARG A 26 -23.27 -40.18 -10.53
CA ARG A 26 -23.23 -38.93 -11.31
C ARG A 26 -23.68 -37.73 -10.47
N GLN A 27 -24.69 -37.90 -9.61
CA GLN A 27 -25.17 -36.88 -8.69
C GLN A 27 -24.15 -36.56 -7.59
N ARG A 28 -23.47 -37.58 -7.03
CA ARG A 28 -22.36 -37.38 -6.08
C ARG A 28 -21.19 -36.63 -6.71
N ARG A 29 -20.76 -37.05 -7.92
CA ARG A 29 -19.71 -36.34 -8.67
C ARG A 29 -20.11 -34.90 -9.01
N ARG A 30 -21.36 -34.67 -9.45
CA ARG A 30 -21.87 -33.31 -9.70
C ARG A 30 -21.86 -32.46 -8.43
N ARG A 31 -22.31 -33.00 -7.29
CA ARG A 31 -22.25 -32.29 -5.99
C ARG A 31 -20.82 -31.96 -5.61
N GLN A 32 -19.89 -32.91 -5.71
CA GLN A 32 -18.47 -32.69 -5.43
C GLN A 32 -17.86 -31.61 -6.34
N LEU A 33 -18.17 -31.62 -7.64
CA LEU A 33 -17.70 -30.60 -8.58
C LEU A 33 -18.28 -29.22 -8.28
N ILE A 34 -19.57 -29.13 -7.94
CA ILE A 34 -20.20 -27.87 -7.53
C ILE A 34 -19.55 -27.33 -6.25
N THR A 35 -19.36 -28.18 -5.23
CA THR A 35 -18.69 -27.78 -4.00
C THR A 35 -17.25 -27.30 -4.26
N ALA A 36 -16.48 -28.01 -5.08
CA ALA A 36 -15.13 -27.60 -5.45
C ALA A 36 -15.11 -26.26 -6.20
N ALA A 37 -16.04 -26.04 -7.13
CA ALA A 37 -16.17 -24.77 -7.86
C ALA A 37 -16.52 -23.60 -6.95
N VAL A 38 -17.42 -23.81 -5.96
CA VAL A 38 -17.77 -22.80 -4.96
C VAL A 38 -16.57 -22.44 -4.08
N ILE A 39 -15.78 -23.43 -3.65
CA ILE A 39 -14.56 -23.19 -2.86
C ILE A 39 -13.53 -22.41 -3.69
N LEU A 40 -13.31 -22.80 -4.96
CA LEU A 40 -12.38 -22.10 -5.84
C LEU A 40 -12.82 -20.64 -6.07
N ALA A 41 -14.11 -20.39 -6.30
CA ALA A 41 -14.64 -19.04 -6.44
C ALA A 41 -14.44 -18.21 -5.16
N ALA A 42 -14.66 -18.80 -3.98
CA ALA A 42 -14.42 -18.13 -2.70
C ALA A 42 -12.93 -17.78 -2.50
N VAL A 43 -12.01 -18.69 -2.84
CA VAL A 43 -10.55 -18.43 -2.79
C VAL A 43 -10.17 -17.32 -3.76
N ILE A 44 -10.70 -17.34 -4.99
CA ILE A 44 -10.47 -16.26 -5.97
C ILE A 44 -10.98 -14.92 -5.43
N VAL A 45 -12.18 -14.87 -4.84
CA VAL A 45 -12.72 -13.65 -4.22
C VAL A 45 -11.85 -13.17 -3.06
N VAL A 46 -11.33 -14.06 -2.22
CA VAL A 46 -10.41 -13.69 -1.13
C VAL A 46 -9.08 -13.16 -1.69
N LEU A 47 -8.50 -13.80 -2.70
CA LEU A 47 -7.29 -13.32 -3.37
C LEU A 47 -7.53 -11.96 -4.06
N PHE A 48 -8.68 -11.80 -4.73
CA PHE A 48 -9.05 -10.56 -5.39
C PHE A 48 -9.28 -9.44 -4.39
N THR A 49 -9.94 -9.70 -3.26
CA THR A 49 -10.18 -8.70 -2.21
C THR A 49 -8.90 -8.34 -1.44
N ALA A 50 -7.99 -9.30 -1.24
CA ALA A 50 -6.66 -9.06 -0.67
C ALA A 50 -5.77 -8.23 -1.61
N LEU A 51 -5.74 -8.56 -2.90
CA LEU A 51 -4.97 -7.80 -3.92
C LEU A 51 -5.57 -6.43 -4.23
N SER A 52 -6.89 -6.27 -4.12
CA SER A 52 -7.59 -4.99 -4.34
C SER A 52 -7.53 -4.05 -3.13
N GLY A 53 -6.92 -4.48 -2.01
CA GLY A 53 -6.82 -3.68 -0.79
C GLY A 53 -8.16 -3.36 -0.11
N ILE A 54 -9.26 -4.04 -0.47
CA ILE A 54 -10.61 -3.69 -0.02
C ILE A 54 -10.73 -3.68 1.52
N PHE A 55 -9.97 -4.54 2.20
CA PHE A 55 -9.93 -4.67 3.67
C PHE A 55 -8.78 -3.93 4.36
N GLU A 56 -7.90 -3.23 3.64
CA GLU A 56 -6.86 -2.43 4.29
C GLU A 56 -7.51 -1.33 5.13
N LYS A 57 -7.10 -1.24 6.42
CA LYS A 57 -7.53 -0.17 7.31
C LYS A 57 -7.16 1.16 6.67
N ARG A 58 -8.19 1.96 6.40
CA ARG A 58 -8.00 3.31 5.88
C ARG A 58 -7.32 4.16 6.94
N SER A 59 -6.09 4.60 6.67
CA SER A 59 -5.44 5.58 7.54
C SER A 59 -6.28 6.85 7.54
N ARG A 60 -6.57 7.39 8.72
CA ARG A 60 -7.27 8.69 8.84
C ARG A 60 -6.36 9.88 8.55
N SER A 61 -5.04 9.65 8.51
CA SER A 61 -4.01 10.65 8.22
C SER A 61 -3.17 10.22 7.03
N ASP A 62 -2.60 11.20 6.34
CA ASP A 62 -1.71 10.93 5.22
C ASP A 62 -0.48 10.14 5.69
N LEU A 63 -0.10 9.12 4.93
CA LEU A 63 0.97 8.18 5.28
C LEU A 63 1.87 7.95 4.07
N LEU A 64 3.13 8.36 4.21
CA LEU A 64 4.21 8.03 3.30
C LEU A 64 4.96 6.79 3.80
N THR A 65 5.01 5.74 3.00
CA THR A 65 5.73 4.51 3.33
C THR A 65 6.85 4.30 2.32
N LEU A 66 8.09 4.31 2.79
CA LEU A 66 9.26 3.85 2.04
C LEU A 66 9.42 2.34 2.25
N SER A 67 9.46 1.60 1.14
CA SER A 67 9.65 0.15 1.13
C SER A 67 11.13 -0.22 1.05
N SER A 68 11.49 -1.43 1.45
CA SER A 68 12.88 -1.92 1.41
C SER A 68 13.46 -2.02 -0.01
N ASP A 69 12.59 -2.18 -1.02
CA ASP A 69 12.94 -2.14 -2.45
C ASP A 69 13.14 -0.71 -2.99
N GLY A 70 13.02 0.31 -2.14
CA GLY A 70 13.13 1.72 -2.48
C GLY A 70 11.85 2.34 -3.03
N SER A 71 10.80 1.56 -3.27
CA SER A 71 9.52 2.11 -3.74
C SER A 71 8.77 2.85 -2.64
N VAL A 72 7.96 3.83 -3.04
CA VAL A 72 7.23 4.68 -2.11
C VAL A 72 5.73 4.49 -2.32
N ILE A 73 4.98 4.37 -1.23
CA ILE A 73 3.52 4.36 -1.23
C ILE A 73 3.06 5.58 -0.44
N PHE A 74 2.24 6.42 -1.06
CA PHE A 74 1.56 7.50 -0.36
C PHE A 74 0.07 7.17 -0.27
N GLU A 75 -0.46 7.20 0.95
CA GLU A 75 -1.86 7.03 1.25
C GLU A 75 -2.42 8.36 1.74
N GLU A 76 -3.32 8.97 0.98
CA GLU A 76 -3.92 10.26 1.26
C GLU A 76 -5.37 10.09 1.72
N ASN A 77 -5.78 10.90 2.69
CA ASN A 77 -7.16 11.01 3.14
C ASN A 77 -7.60 12.48 3.12
N SER A 78 -8.38 12.86 2.10
CA SER A 78 -8.86 14.23 1.93
C SER A 78 -10.38 14.32 2.01
N THR A 79 -10.86 15.44 2.55
CA THR A 79 -12.27 15.85 2.47
C THR A 79 -12.39 16.95 1.43
N MET A 80 -13.21 16.72 0.39
CA MET A 80 -13.44 17.70 -0.67
C MET A 80 -14.93 17.75 -1.01
N ASP A 81 -15.46 18.98 -1.14
CA ASP A 81 -16.88 19.23 -1.41
C ASP A 81 -17.27 18.82 -2.84
N ASP A 82 -16.35 18.94 -3.80
CA ASP A 82 -16.52 18.49 -5.18
C ASP A 82 -15.31 17.66 -5.63
N ALA A 83 -15.55 16.38 -5.96
CA ALA A 83 -14.51 15.52 -6.54
C ALA A 83 -14.99 14.84 -7.83
N ALA A 84 -16.04 15.38 -8.46
CA ALA A 84 -16.40 14.96 -9.80
C ALA A 84 -15.17 15.18 -10.72
N GLY A 85 -14.70 14.11 -11.35
CA GLY A 85 -13.52 14.16 -12.21
C GLY A 85 -12.16 14.16 -11.49
N LEU A 86 -12.09 14.10 -10.15
CA LEU A 86 -10.80 14.06 -9.43
C LEU A 86 -9.97 12.82 -9.82
N LYS A 87 -10.63 11.66 -9.93
CA LYS A 87 -9.96 10.43 -10.38
C LYS A 87 -9.38 10.57 -11.80
N ASP A 88 -10.12 11.20 -12.70
CA ASP A 88 -9.70 11.39 -14.09
C ASP A 88 -8.56 12.40 -14.18
N PHE A 89 -8.61 13.47 -13.37
CA PHE A 89 -7.51 14.41 -13.21
C PHE A 89 -6.23 13.70 -12.72
N VAL A 90 -6.32 12.91 -11.64
CA VAL A 90 -5.18 12.13 -11.12
C VAL A 90 -4.63 11.19 -12.18
N ASN A 91 -5.50 10.43 -12.86
CA ASN A 91 -5.07 9.52 -13.95
C ASN A 91 -4.38 10.27 -15.09
N LYS A 92 -4.87 11.46 -15.46
CA LYS A 92 -4.26 12.29 -16.50
C LYS A 92 -2.88 12.79 -16.10
N GLN A 93 -2.70 13.24 -14.85
CA GLN A 93 -1.39 13.66 -14.33
C GLN A 93 -0.39 12.49 -14.35
N ILE A 94 -0.80 11.32 -13.86
CA ILE A 94 0.01 10.09 -13.86
C ILE A 94 0.39 9.69 -15.29
N SER A 95 -0.58 9.70 -16.22
CA SER A 95 -0.33 9.33 -17.62
C SER A 95 0.65 10.30 -18.30
N SER A 96 0.45 11.61 -18.09
CA SER A 96 1.34 12.65 -18.60
C SER A 96 2.77 12.48 -18.08
N TYR A 97 2.93 12.26 -16.77
CA TYR A 97 4.23 12.03 -16.16
C TYR A 97 4.93 10.78 -16.69
N ASN A 98 4.22 9.64 -16.68
CA ASN A 98 4.79 8.36 -17.12
C ASN A 98 5.17 8.37 -18.61
N SER A 99 4.46 9.14 -19.45
CA SER A 99 4.81 9.27 -20.88
C SER A 99 6.19 9.89 -21.12
N LYS A 100 6.71 10.68 -20.16
CA LYS A 100 8.01 11.36 -20.22
C LYS A 100 9.08 10.66 -19.37
N ASN A 101 8.67 10.04 -18.28
CA ASN A 101 9.56 9.54 -17.21
C ASN A 101 9.58 8.02 -17.08
N GLY A 102 9.04 7.31 -18.08
CA GLY A 102 8.97 5.85 -18.12
C GLY A 102 7.65 5.28 -17.59
N GLU A 103 7.16 4.24 -18.26
CA GLU A 103 5.90 3.60 -17.92
C GLU A 103 5.95 2.98 -16.51
N GLY A 104 4.89 3.20 -15.73
CA GLY A 104 4.76 2.64 -14.39
C GLY A 104 5.60 3.32 -13.31
N SER A 105 6.26 4.44 -13.60
CA SER A 105 6.98 5.26 -12.60
C SER A 105 6.05 5.75 -11.49
N VAL A 106 4.82 6.14 -11.83
CA VAL A 106 3.73 6.45 -10.88
C VAL A 106 2.52 5.57 -11.19
N GLN A 107 1.87 5.02 -10.15
CA GLN A 107 0.74 4.10 -10.30
C GLN A 107 -0.34 4.41 -9.26
N LEU A 108 -1.54 4.73 -9.72
CA LEU A 108 -2.72 4.81 -8.87
C LEU A 108 -3.15 3.38 -8.47
N LYS A 109 -2.94 3.02 -7.21
CA LYS A 109 -3.32 1.71 -6.65
C LYS A 109 -4.74 1.68 -6.12
N ARG A 110 -5.19 2.80 -5.56
CA ARG A 110 -6.56 2.94 -5.04
C ARG A 110 -7.07 4.34 -5.21
N PHE A 111 -8.35 4.43 -5.54
CA PHE A 111 -9.15 5.65 -5.43
C PHE A 111 -10.53 5.23 -4.93
N ALA A 112 -10.86 5.57 -3.69
CA ALA A 112 -12.12 5.18 -3.06
C ALA A 112 -12.73 6.34 -2.27
N ARG A 113 -14.06 6.46 -2.32
CA ARG A 113 -14.83 7.40 -1.49
C ARG A 113 -15.54 6.66 -0.36
N SER A 114 -15.64 7.28 0.81
CA SER A 114 -16.48 6.79 1.91
C SER A 114 -16.94 7.94 2.79
N GLY A 115 -18.25 8.19 2.82
CA GLY A 115 -18.75 9.47 3.32
C GLY A 115 -18.11 10.59 2.51
N ASP A 116 -17.63 11.63 3.19
CA ASP A 116 -17.00 12.79 2.56
C ASP A 116 -15.49 12.69 2.41
N HIS A 117 -14.94 11.50 2.66
CA HIS A 117 -13.51 11.22 2.55
C HIS A 117 -13.16 10.51 1.24
N TYR A 118 -12.08 10.97 0.61
CA TYR A 118 -11.40 10.33 -0.50
C TYR A 118 -10.10 9.70 -0.01
N TYR A 119 -9.96 8.40 -0.27
CA TYR A 119 -8.80 7.60 0.05
C TYR A 119 -8.05 7.28 -1.24
N VAL A 120 -6.90 7.91 -1.41
CA VAL A 120 -6.05 7.75 -2.59
C VAL A 120 -4.80 7.00 -2.17
N ARG A 121 -4.43 5.97 -2.91
CA ARG A 121 -3.17 5.24 -2.72
C ARG A 121 -2.38 5.28 -4.00
N THR A 122 -1.22 5.92 -3.96
CA THR A 122 -0.34 6.08 -5.10
C THR A 122 1.00 5.41 -4.81
N LYS A 123 1.47 4.57 -5.74
CA LYS A 123 2.79 3.97 -5.70
C LYS A 123 3.72 4.76 -6.63
N TYR A 124 4.89 5.10 -6.12
CA TYR A 124 5.98 5.71 -6.86
C TYR A 124 7.14 4.72 -6.92
N LYS A 125 7.87 4.72 -8.03
CA LYS A 125 9.01 3.83 -8.26
C LYS A 125 10.09 3.99 -7.18
N ASN A 126 10.37 5.23 -6.78
CA ASN A 126 11.30 5.58 -5.71
C ASN A 126 11.03 7.00 -5.19
N MET A 127 11.80 7.45 -4.19
CA MET A 127 11.65 8.78 -3.60
C MET A 127 11.92 9.93 -4.58
N ALA A 128 12.86 9.77 -5.51
CA ALA A 128 13.13 10.79 -6.52
C ALA A 128 11.91 11.01 -7.44
N VAL A 129 11.23 9.94 -7.85
CA VAL A 129 9.98 10.01 -8.62
C VAL A 129 8.85 10.63 -7.79
N TYR A 130 8.77 10.32 -6.49
CA TYR A 130 7.80 10.97 -5.60
C TYR A 130 8.05 12.48 -5.51
N SER A 131 9.29 12.89 -5.28
CA SER A 131 9.68 14.31 -5.19
C SER A 131 9.38 15.06 -6.48
N ASP A 132 9.77 14.51 -7.63
CA ASP A 132 9.55 15.13 -8.94
C ASP A 132 8.06 15.19 -9.35
N PHE A 133 7.27 14.14 -9.06
CA PHE A 133 5.85 14.13 -9.38
C PHE A 133 5.03 15.08 -8.51
N THR A 134 5.33 15.14 -7.21
CA THR A 134 4.55 15.94 -6.23
C THR A 134 5.05 17.37 -6.08
N GLY A 135 6.31 17.62 -6.42
CA GLY A 135 7.00 18.88 -6.15
C GLY A 135 7.48 19.05 -4.70
N TYR A 136 7.23 18.07 -3.82
CA TYR A 136 7.79 18.09 -2.47
C TYR A 136 9.28 17.78 -2.50
N ASP A 137 10.07 18.54 -1.74
CA ASP A 137 11.48 18.25 -1.54
C ASP A 137 11.62 17.00 -0.65
N ALA A 138 12.04 15.89 -1.26
CA ALA A 138 12.14 14.61 -0.59
C ALA A 138 13.30 13.76 -1.12
N TYR A 139 14.00 13.10 -0.21
CA TYR A 139 15.16 12.26 -0.50
C TYR A 139 15.13 10.99 0.34
N SER A 140 15.64 9.89 -0.23
CA SER A 140 15.93 8.68 0.52
C SER A 140 17.24 8.07 0.04
N GLY A 141 18.13 7.72 0.96
CA GLY A 141 19.43 7.16 0.63
C GLY A 141 20.31 7.04 1.85
N THR A 142 21.63 7.18 1.68
CA THR A 142 22.58 7.24 2.80
C THR A 142 22.73 8.68 3.30
N VAL A 143 23.22 8.85 4.53
CA VAL A 143 23.57 10.18 5.06
C VAL A 143 24.61 10.88 4.19
N GLU A 144 25.60 10.14 3.70
CA GLU A 144 26.63 10.65 2.78
C GLU A 144 26.02 11.08 1.44
N GLY A 145 25.14 10.26 0.87
CA GLY A 145 24.46 10.59 -0.37
C GLY A 145 23.53 11.81 -0.24
N ALA A 146 22.93 12.03 0.93
CA ALA A 146 22.16 13.24 1.19
C ALA A 146 23.05 14.49 1.21
N LYS A 147 24.25 14.41 1.81
CA LYS A 147 25.23 15.51 1.80
C LYS A 147 25.69 15.84 0.38
N GLU A 148 25.96 14.81 -0.43
CA GLU A 148 26.31 14.97 -1.85
C GLU A 148 25.16 15.60 -2.67
N ALA A 149 23.91 15.29 -2.32
CA ALA A 149 22.73 15.91 -2.90
C ALA A 149 22.46 17.35 -2.41
N GLY A 150 23.29 17.89 -1.50
CA GLY A 150 23.22 19.27 -1.03
C GLY A 150 22.40 19.49 0.26
N TYR A 151 21.94 18.43 0.91
CA TYR A 151 21.24 18.58 2.20
C TYR A 151 22.22 18.94 3.32
N SER A 152 21.94 20.03 4.02
CA SER A 152 22.73 20.48 5.18
C SER A 152 22.24 19.82 6.46
N PHE A 153 23.18 19.24 7.21
CA PHE A 153 22.94 18.70 8.54
C PHE A 153 23.49 19.62 9.66
N GLY A 154 24.16 20.72 9.31
CA GLY A 154 24.91 21.56 10.26
C GLY A 154 24.01 22.38 11.19
N ASP A 155 22.87 22.84 10.68
CA ASP A 155 21.95 23.74 11.42
C ASP A 155 20.77 22.98 12.05
N THR A 156 20.78 21.65 12.00
CA THR A 156 19.68 20.81 12.49
C THR A 156 20.14 20.01 13.71
N SER A 157 19.47 20.20 14.85
CA SER A 157 19.60 19.29 15.99
C SER A 157 18.88 17.98 15.70
N PHE A 158 19.42 16.86 16.17
CA PHE A 158 18.80 15.54 16.01
C PHE A 158 18.52 14.89 17.36
N LYS A 159 17.57 13.97 17.36
CA LYS A 159 17.19 13.16 18.52
C LYS A 159 17.38 11.69 18.20
N SER A 160 18.15 10.98 19.03
CA SER A 160 18.26 9.51 18.96
C SER A 160 17.07 8.83 19.62
N THR A 161 16.65 7.67 19.09
CA THR A 161 15.62 6.81 19.70
C THR A 161 16.21 5.83 20.73
N SER A 162 17.54 5.59 20.72
CA SER A 162 18.20 4.57 21.55
C SER A 162 18.66 5.04 22.93
N SER A 163 18.75 6.35 23.19
CA SER A 163 19.17 6.88 24.49
C SER A 163 17.98 7.20 25.39
N LYS A 164 18.04 6.74 26.65
CA LYS A 164 17.04 7.02 27.72
C LYS A 164 16.93 8.50 28.12
N ALA A 165 17.66 9.39 27.46
CA ALA A 165 17.42 10.82 27.49
C ALA A 165 17.62 11.38 26.07
N SER A 166 16.66 12.20 25.67
CA SER A 166 16.56 12.96 24.43
C SER A 166 17.64 14.03 24.32
N ALA A 167 18.91 13.65 24.27
CA ALA A 167 20.01 14.59 24.07
C ALA A 167 20.17 14.92 22.58
N ASP A 168 20.44 16.18 22.27
CA ASP A 168 20.83 16.66 20.95
C ASP A 168 22.02 15.83 20.43
N ALA A 169 21.77 15.03 19.40
CA ALA A 169 22.78 14.27 18.71
C ALA A 169 23.29 15.07 17.51
N SER A 170 24.60 15.00 17.24
CA SER A 170 25.15 15.49 15.98
C SER A 170 24.84 14.53 14.83
N ALA A 171 24.89 15.02 13.60
CA ALA A 171 24.69 14.20 12.40
C ALA A 171 25.68 13.02 12.30
N ASP A 172 26.87 13.16 12.88
CA ASP A 172 27.91 12.13 12.86
C ASP A 172 27.50 10.87 13.64
N ALA A 173 26.58 10.98 14.61
CA ALA A 173 26.00 9.83 15.30
C ALA A 173 25.23 8.89 14.34
N PHE A 174 24.84 9.39 13.16
CA PHE A 174 24.09 8.66 12.14
C PHE A 174 24.91 8.31 10.91
N LYS A 175 26.24 8.50 10.95
CA LYS A 175 27.13 8.17 9.83
C LYS A 175 26.99 6.69 9.41
N GLY A 176 26.98 6.44 8.10
CA GLY A 176 26.79 5.11 7.52
C GLY A 176 25.37 4.52 7.66
N GLN A 177 24.42 5.27 8.22
CA GLN A 177 23.00 4.87 8.26
C GLN A 177 22.25 5.39 7.02
N LYS A 178 21.03 4.89 6.84
CA LYS A 178 20.11 5.44 5.84
C LYS A 178 19.36 6.63 6.42
N VAL A 179 18.94 7.53 5.55
CA VAL A 179 18.14 8.71 5.89
C VAL A 179 17.01 8.89 4.88
N LEU A 180 15.83 9.25 5.39
CA LEU A 180 14.75 9.85 4.62
C LEU A 180 14.66 11.32 5.03
N ILE A 181 14.64 12.20 4.04
CA ILE A 181 14.49 13.65 4.22
C ILE A 181 13.20 14.05 3.51
N ILE A 182 12.35 14.84 4.16
CA ILE A 182 11.11 15.32 3.56
C ILE A 182 10.74 16.71 4.07
N LYS A 183 10.22 17.53 3.16
CA LYS A 183 9.72 18.88 3.42
C LYS A 183 8.21 18.95 3.25
N GLU A 184 7.47 18.33 4.18
CA GLU A 184 6.00 18.26 4.13
C GLU A 184 5.38 18.29 5.52
N TRP A 185 4.19 18.90 5.64
CA TRP A 185 3.42 19.01 6.87
C TRP A 185 2.28 17.99 6.91
N GLY A 186 1.88 17.56 8.10
CA GLY A 186 0.61 16.85 8.31
C GLY A 186 0.66 15.35 7.95
N ILE A 187 1.82 14.83 7.60
CA ILE A 187 2.00 13.45 7.19
C ILE A 187 2.58 12.58 8.32
N SER A 188 2.31 11.28 8.22
CA SER A 188 3.07 10.24 8.91
C SER A 188 4.03 9.57 7.92
N VAL A 189 5.17 9.11 8.40
CA VAL A 189 6.22 8.48 7.61
C VAL A 189 6.60 7.15 8.22
N LYS A 190 6.66 6.11 7.39
CA LYS A 190 7.22 4.80 7.69
C LYS A 190 8.42 4.52 6.81
N VAL A 191 9.49 4.04 7.42
CA VAL A 191 10.73 3.64 6.77
C VAL A 191 10.95 2.14 6.93
N PRO A 192 11.73 1.49 6.05
CA PRO A 192 12.04 0.09 6.24
C PRO A 192 13.01 -0.07 7.41
N GLY A 193 12.76 -1.04 8.28
CA GLY A 193 13.64 -1.34 9.41
C GLY A 193 13.37 -0.46 10.65
N GLU A 194 14.40 -0.24 11.45
CA GLU A 194 14.27 0.45 12.75
C GLU A 194 14.62 1.93 12.62
N VAL A 195 13.76 2.81 13.13
CA VAL A 195 14.06 4.25 13.26
C VAL A 195 15.04 4.47 14.41
N THR A 196 16.20 5.02 14.09
CA THR A 196 17.29 5.25 15.04
C THR A 196 17.38 6.71 15.49
N GLY A 197 16.76 7.63 14.75
CA GLY A 197 16.66 9.03 15.15
C GLY A 197 15.86 9.88 14.18
N THR A 198 15.55 11.11 14.60
CA THR A 198 14.87 12.10 13.78
C THR A 198 15.48 13.49 13.96
N SER A 199 15.13 14.45 13.11
CA SER A 199 15.32 15.87 13.45
C SER A 199 14.60 16.19 14.77
N LEU A 200 15.26 16.97 15.62
CA LEU A 200 14.72 17.47 16.87
C LEU A 200 13.87 18.70 16.57
N ALA A 201 12.56 18.50 16.47
CA ALA A 201 11.61 19.58 16.27
C ALA A 201 10.30 19.24 17.00
N GLU A 202 9.62 20.26 17.55
CA GLU A 202 8.41 20.07 18.37
C GLU A 202 7.26 19.40 17.60
N ASN A 203 7.24 19.59 16.29
CA ASN A 203 6.27 19.00 15.37
C ASN A 203 6.58 17.55 14.97
N VAL A 204 7.74 17.00 15.34
CA VAL A 204 8.17 15.66 14.95
C VAL A 204 8.10 14.71 16.15
N THR A 205 7.35 13.62 16.01
CA THR A 205 7.24 12.57 17.05
C THR A 205 7.39 11.19 16.44
N CYS A 206 8.19 10.32 17.05
CA CYS A 206 8.30 8.92 16.65
C CYS A 206 7.46 8.03 17.56
N ASP A 207 6.61 7.18 16.98
CA ASP A 207 5.88 6.15 17.72
C ASP A 207 6.84 4.98 18.05
N PRO A 208 7.08 4.69 19.34
CA PRO A 208 8.01 3.64 19.73
C PRO A 208 7.50 2.22 19.45
N LYS A 209 6.22 2.03 19.11
CA LYS A 209 5.64 0.69 18.87
C LYS A 209 5.88 0.17 17.46
N ASP A 210 5.73 1.04 16.46
CA ASP A 210 5.82 0.64 15.05
C ASP A 210 6.77 1.51 14.22
N GLY A 211 7.52 2.41 14.86
CA GLY A 211 8.53 3.25 14.20
C GLY A 211 7.94 4.34 13.31
N THR A 212 6.62 4.61 13.40
CA THR A 212 6.00 5.68 12.60
C THR A 212 6.45 7.06 13.08
N VAL A 213 7.04 7.86 12.20
CA VAL A 213 7.35 9.27 12.48
C VAL A 213 6.19 10.14 12.03
N LYS A 214 5.66 10.98 12.91
CA LYS A 214 4.55 11.91 12.62
C LYS A 214 5.09 13.33 12.56
N ILE A 215 4.77 14.03 11.48
CA ILE A 215 5.11 15.43 11.24
C ILE A 215 3.81 16.24 11.36
N LYS A 216 3.58 16.83 12.52
CA LYS A 216 2.35 17.59 12.81
C LYS A 216 2.36 18.90 12.04
N LYS A 217 1.24 19.30 11.45
CA LYS A 217 1.09 20.61 10.81
C LYS A 217 1.26 21.73 11.85
N GLN A 218 2.09 22.72 11.54
CA GLN A 218 2.35 23.90 12.38
C GLN A 218 1.83 25.15 11.66
N SER A 219 0.51 25.39 11.75
CA SER A 219 -0.26 26.50 11.11
C SER A 219 -0.39 26.47 9.57
N ASP A 220 -1.33 27.25 9.03
CA ASP A 220 -1.69 27.27 7.59
C ASP A 220 -0.77 28.13 6.71
N SER A 221 0.18 28.88 7.28
CA SER A 221 0.97 29.90 6.56
C SER A 221 2.49 29.69 6.59
N GLY A 222 2.97 28.55 7.08
CA GLY A 222 4.40 28.23 7.20
C GLY A 222 4.89 27.20 6.17
N THR A 223 6.07 27.44 5.57
CA THR A 223 6.79 26.41 4.81
C THR A 223 7.23 25.29 5.74
N ALA A 224 7.04 24.03 5.37
CA ALA A 224 7.51 22.90 6.17
C ALA A 224 9.04 22.95 6.36
N PRO A 225 9.56 22.70 7.57
CA PRO A 225 10.98 22.47 7.76
C PRO A 225 11.37 21.12 7.15
N LEU A 226 12.65 20.97 6.79
CA LEU A 226 13.19 19.67 6.44
C LEU A 226 13.15 18.77 7.68
N THR A 227 12.50 17.62 7.53
CA THR A 227 12.48 16.57 8.55
C THR A 227 13.41 15.46 8.14
N TYR A 228 14.31 15.07 9.04
CA TYR A 228 15.26 13.98 8.84
C TYR A 228 14.80 12.76 9.65
N ILE A 229 14.84 11.59 9.04
CA ILE A 229 14.49 10.31 9.68
C ILE A 229 15.61 9.32 9.38
N PHE A 230 16.35 8.91 10.40
CA PHE A 230 17.44 7.95 10.29
C PHE A 230 16.96 6.54 10.59
N TYR A 231 17.46 5.56 9.84
CA TYR A 231 17.05 4.17 9.98
C TYR A 231 18.11 3.17 9.50
N LYS A 232 17.91 1.90 9.88
CA LYS A 232 18.76 0.75 9.52
C LYS A 232 17.95 -0.36 8.89
#